data_AF-A0A1D6QJ14-F1
#
_entry.id   AF-A0A1D6QJ14-F1
#
_cell.length_a   1.000
_cell.length_b   1.000
_cell.length_c   1.000
_cell.angle_alpha   90.00
_cell.angle_beta   90.00
_cell.angle_gamma   90.00
#
_symmetry.space_group_name_H-M   'P 1'
#
loop_
_entity.id
_entity.type
_entity.pdbx_description
1 polymer ?
#
loop_
_entity_poly.entity_id
_entity_poly.type
_entity_poly.pdbx_seq_one_letter_code
_entity_poly.pdbx_strand_id
1 'polypeptide(L)'
;QIIECRRVLKWTYAYGYYLDDKIKSEFFEYLQGEAESGLERLHQCAEKDLQIFLPSVKSDSTETTTPTVAEFGEFRVKLAGLTSVTRNYFENLVQALEAGLEDVRATGQAAGTSSTATSSKKGGTKSKKKQHTAPSSDHTDDGWPCERCTFLNPPTVDACSVCEKSRY
;
A
#
# COMPACT_ATOMS: atom_id res chain seq x y z
N GLN A 1 -11.04 8.98 -11.18
CA GLN A 1 -10.79 7.98 -10.12
C GLN A 1 -9.88 6.86 -10.59
N ILE A 2 -10.30 5.98 -11.51
CA ILE A 2 -9.50 4.80 -11.95
C ILE A 2 -8.06 5.16 -12.36
N ILE A 3 -7.87 6.21 -13.16
CA ILE A 3 -6.55 6.65 -13.62
C ILE A 3 -5.64 7.04 -12.44
N GLU A 4 -6.16 7.83 -11.49
CA GLU A 4 -5.42 8.24 -10.29
C GLU A 4 -5.07 7.03 -9.41
N CYS A 5 -6.02 6.11 -9.19
CA CYS A 5 -5.78 4.86 -8.48
C CYS A 5 -4.66 4.03 -9.13
N ARG A 6 -4.67 3.86 -10.47
CA ARG A 6 -3.60 3.16 -11.20
C ARG A 6 -2.25 3.87 -11.06
N ARG A 7 -2.23 5.21 -11.00
CA ARG A 7 -1.00 5.98 -10.77
C ARG A 7 -0.45 5.74 -9.36
N VAL A 8 -1.30 5.77 -8.34
CA VAL A 8 -0.89 5.47 -6.95
C VAL A 8 -0.31 4.07 -6.86
N LEU A 9 -0.97 3.06 -7.44
CA LEU A 9 -0.47 1.68 -7.43
C LEU A 9 0.94 1.54 -8.02
N LYS A 10 1.23 2.22 -9.14
CA LYS A 10 2.58 2.19 -9.73
C LYS A 10 3.66 2.62 -8.73
N TRP A 11 3.37 3.64 -7.93
CA TRP A 11 4.30 4.13 -6.92
C TRP A 11 4.32 3.26 -5.66
N THR A 12 3.19 2.64 -5.29
CA THR A 12 3.14 1.72 -4.14
C THR A 12 3.99 0.48 -4.39
N TYR A 13 3.99 -0.06 -5.61
CA TYR A 13 4.90 -1.16 -5.98
C TYR A 13 6.37 -0.79 -5.82
N ALA A 14 6.76 0.42 -6.24
CA ALA A 14 8.14 0.90 -6.03
C ALA A 14 8.45 1.10 -4.55
N TYR A 15 7.50 1.64 -3.78
CA TYR A 15 7.64 1.82 -2.33
C TYR A 15 7.82 0.48 -1.61
N GLY A 16 6.96 -0.50 -1.88
CA GLY A 16 7.02 -1.83 -1.28
C GLY A 16 8.31 -2.58 -1.59
N TYR A 17 8.91 -2.38 -2.76
CA TYR A 17 10.20 -2.99 -3.12
C TYR A 17 11.35 -2.54 -2.20
N TYR A 18 11.34 -1.30 -1.74
CA TYR A 18 12.37 -0.74 -0.84
C TYR A 18 11.98 -0.79 0.65
N LEU A 19 10.89 -1.48 0.99
CA LEU A 19 10.42 -1.56 2.36
C LEU A 19 11.01 -2.79 3.07
N ASP A 20 12.09 -2.59 3.82
CA ASP A 20 12.83 -3.68 4.48
C ASP A 20 12.20 -4.16 5.81
N ASP A 21 11.29 -3.38 6.39
CA ASP A 21 10.60 -3.71 7.64
C ASP A 21 9.45 -4.69 7.36
N LYS A 22 9.64 -5.95 7.79
CA LYS A 22 8.68 -7.04 7.55
C LYS A 22 7.28 -6.75 8.09
N ILE A 23 7.16 -6.14 9.27
CA ILE A 23 5.83 -5.92 9.86
C ILE A 23 5.12 -4.79 9.11
N LYS A 24 5.87 -3.75 8.70
CA LYS A 24 5.34 -2.70 7.82
C LYS A 24 4.96 -3.25 6.45
N SER A 25 5.72 -4.21 5.92
CA SER A 25 5.41 -4.89 4.65
C SER A 25 4.08 -5.62 4.70
N GLU A 26 3.82 -6.43 5.74
CA GLU A 26 2.55 -7.16 5.87
C GLU A 26 1.33 -6.22 5.94
N PHE A 27 1.42 -5.14 6.72
CA PHE A 27 0.34 -4.15 6.79
C PHE A 27 0.15 -3.38 5.48
N PHE A 28 1.26 -3.01 4.84
CA PHE A 28 1.24 -2.34 3.54
C PHE A 28 0.61 -3.23 2.45
N GLU A 29 0.97 -4.51 2.38
CA GLU A 29 0.41 -5.48 1.44
C GLU A 29 -1.11 -5.64 1.64
N TYR A 30 -1.57 -5.66 2.89
CA TYR A 30 -3.00 -5.66 3.19
C TYR A 30 -3.71 -4.42 2.64
N LEU A 31 -3.18 -3.21 2.91
CA LEU A 31 -3.76 -1.97 2.41
C LEU A 31 -3.76 -1.90 0.88
N GLN A 32 -2.65 -2.32 0.25
CA GLN A 32 -2.55 -2.39 -1.19
C GLN A 32 -3.56 -3.39 -1.77
N GLY A 33 -3.72 -4.57 -1.17
CA GLY A 33 -4.67 -5.59 -1.61
C GLY A 33 -6.13 -5.11 -1.55
N GLU A 34 -6.53 -4.42 -0.48
CA GLU A 34 -7.87 -3.82 -0.38
C GLU A 34 -8.10 -2.76 -1.46
N ALA A 35 -7.11 -1.90 -1.71
CA ALA A 35 -7.17 -0.87 -2.74
C ALA A 35 -7.26 -1.47 -4.16
N GLU A 36 -6.45 -2.49 -4.46
CA GLU A 36 -6.47 -3.19 -5.75
C GLU A 36 -7.80 -3.92 -5.99
N SER A 37 -8.31 -4.63 -4.99
CA SER A 37 -9.62 -5.30 -5.06
C SER A 37 -10.76 -4.29 -5.25
N GLY A 38 -10.72 -3.17 -4.54
CA GLY A 38 -11.66 -2.06 -4.72
C GLY A 38 -11.59 -1.45 -6.12
N LEU A 39 -10.38 -1.28 -6.66
CA LEU A 39 -10.18 -0.74 -8.01
C LEU A 39 -10.68 -1.68 -9.10
N GLU A 40 -10.43 -2.98 -8.95
CA GLU A 40 -10.85 -3.98 -9.94
C GLU A 40 -12.37 -4.05 -10.05
N ARG A 41 -13.09 -4.02 -8.92
CA ARG A 41 -14.56 -3.95 -8.91
C ARG A 41 -15.09 -2.71 -9.63
N LEU A 42 -14.49 -1.54 -9.38
CA LEU A 42 -14.87 -0.29 -10.04
C LEU A 42 -14.59 -0.34 -11.54
N HIS A 43 -13.41 -0.83 -11.92
CA HIS A 43 -13.00 -0.95 -13.31
C HIS A 43 -13.91 -1.90 -14.09
N GLN A 44 -14.19 -3.07 -13.52
CA GLN A 44 -15.12 -4.06 -14.05
C GLN A 44 -16.52 -3.47 -14.30
N CYS A 45 -17.05 -2.68 -13.36
CA CYS A 45 -18.33 -1.99 -13.51
C CYS A 45 -18.28 -0.92 -14.62
N ALA A 46 -17.18 -0.17 -14.72
CA ALA A 46 -17.02 0.87 -15.73
C ALA A 46 -16.84 0.32 -17.15
N GLU A 47 -16.27 -0.88 -17.32
CA GLU A 47 -15.97 -1.43 -18.64
C GLU A 47 -17.00 -2.45 -19.15
N LYS A 48 -17.46 -3.37 -18.30
CA LYS A 48 -18.37 -4.44 -18.74
C LYS A 48 -19.83 -4.14 -18.43
N ASP A 49 -20.15 -3.67 -17.22
CA ASP A 49 -21.54 -3.39 -16.86
C ASP A 49 -22.10 -2.20 -17.66
N LEU A 50 -21.25 -1.22 -18.00
CA LEU A 50 -21.62 -0.10 -18.87
C LEU A 50 -22.03 -0.56 -20.29
N GLN A 51 -21.42 -1.66 -20.77
CA GLN A 51 -21.54 -2.10 -22.15
C GLN A 51 -22.96 -2.50 -22.53
N ILE A 52 -23.79 -2.88 -21.55
CA ILE A 52 -25.21 -3.22 -21.71
C ILE A 52 -26.04 -2.00 -22.13
N PHE A 53 -25.63 -0.79 -21.75
CA PHE A 53 -26.33 0.46 -22.03
C PHE A 53 -25.84 1.16 -23.30
N LEU A 54 -24.72 0.69 -23.88
CA LEU A 54 -24.19 1.24 -25.12
C LEU A 54 -24.83 0.54 -26.32
N PRO A 55 -25.11 1.27 -27.42
CA PRO A 55 -25.54 0.64 -28.66
C PRO A 55 -24.48 -0.38 -29.14
N SER A 56 -24.81 -1.66 -29.14
CA SER A 56 -23.90 -2.71 -29.63
C SER A 56 -23.77 -2.61 -31.15
N VAL A 57 -22.53 -2.55 -31.66
CA VAL A 57 -22.22 -2.62 -33.10
C VAL A 57 -22.19 -4.08 -33.61
N LYS A 58 -22.41 -5.09 -32.75
CA LYS A 58 -22.30 -6.50 -33.14
C LYS A 58 -23.66 -7.08 -33.57
N SER A 59 -23.84 -7.08 -34.90
CA SER A 59 -24.45 -8.08 -35.79
C SER A 59 -25.45 -9.10 -35.21
N ASP A 60 -26.68 -9.03 -35.73
CA ASP A 60 -27.54 -10.15 -36.15
C ASP A 60 -28.01 -11.16 -35.10
N SER A 61 -28.44 -10.68 -33.93
CA SER A 61 -29.27 -11.47 -33.02
C SER A 61 -30.55 -10.69 -32.70
N THR A 62 -31.66 -11.22 -33.21
CA THR A 62 -33.04 -10.84 -32.91
C THR A 62 -33.32 -11.00 -31.42
N GLU A 63 -32.93 -10.01 -30.62
CA GLU A 63 -33.51 -9.65 -29.31
C GLU A 63 -32.74 -8.42 -28.78
N THR A 64 -33.12 -7.23 -29.25
CA THR A 64 -32.64 -5.96 -28.69
C THR A 64 -33.45 -5.67 -27.43
N THR A 65 -33.06 -6.25 -26.29
CA THR A 65 -33.57 -5.80 -24.99
C THR A 65 -32.93 -4.44 -24.69
N THR A 66 -33.59 -3.36 -25.10
CA THR A 66 -33.18 -2.00 -24.71
C THR A 66 -33.28 -1.87 -23.19
N PRO A 67 -32.18 -1.58 -22.48
CA PRO A 67 -32.23 -1.36 -21.04
C PRO A 67 -33.09 -0.15 -20.71
N THR A 68 -33.86 -0.29 -19.65
CA THR A 68 -34.79 0.73 -19.17
C THR A 68 -34.05 1.90 -18.51
N VAL A 69 -34.72 3.05 -18.45
CA VAL A 69 -34.20 4.24 -17.75
C VAL A 69 -33.97 3.95 -16.26
N ALA A 70 -34.79 3.08 -15.65
CA ALA A 70 -34.66 2.69 -14.26
C ALA A 70 -33.37 1.89 -14.01
N GLU A 71 -33.09 0.87 -14.83
CA GLU A 71 -31.85 0.07 -14.75
C GLU A 71 -30.60 0.93 -14.95
N PHE A 72 -30.67 1.92 -15.85
CA PHE A 72 -29.58 2.88 -16.00
C PHE A 72 -29.40 3.77 -14.75
N GLY A 73 -30.49 4.15 -14.10
CA GLY A 73 -30.47 4.84 -12.81
C GLY A 73 -29.75 4.03 -11.73
N GLU A 74 -30.09 2.75 -11.60
CA GLU A 74 -29.45 1.83 -10.66
C GLU A 74 -27.96 1.66 -10.96
N PHE A 75 -27.59 1.51 -12.24
CA PHE A 75 -26.20 1.45 -12.68
C PHE A 75 -25.41 2.69 -12.23
N ARG A 76 -25.97 3.90 -12.41
CA ARG A 76 -25.31 5.14 -11.98
C ARG A 76 -25.08 5.19 -10.48
N VAL A 77 -26.05 4.75 -9.67
CA VAL A 77 -25.92 4.67 -8.21
C VAL A 77 -24.82 3.67 -7.84
N LYS A 78 -24.80 2.49 -8.45
CA LYS A 78 -23.76 1.47 -8.25
C LYS A 78 -22.36 2.02 -8.58
N LEU A 79 -22.20 2.65 -9.75
CA LEU A 79 -20.93 3.20 -10.21
C LEU A 79 -20.42 4.31 -9.28
N ALA A 80 -21.30 5.20 -8.83
CA ALA A 80 -20.96 6.25 -7.87
C ALA A 80 -20.55 5.66 -6.51
N GLY A 81 -21.27 4.65 -6.02
CA GLY A 81 -20.96 3.93 -4.80
C GLY A 81 -19.58 3.26 -4.85
N LEU A 82 -19.31 2.50 -5.90
CA LEU A 82 -17.99 1.90 -6.13
C LEU A 82 -16.90 2.96 -6.21
N THR A 83 -17.13 4.06 -6.93
CA THR A 83 -16.15 5.16 -7.03
C THR A 83 -15.80 5.74 -5.66
N SER A 84 -16.79 5.91 -4.78
CA SER A 84 -16.60 6.42 -3.42
C SER A 84 -15.82 5.43 -2.55
N VAL A 85 -16.21 4.16 -2.56
CA VAL A 85 -15.55 3.09 -1.80
C VAL A 85 -14.09 2.91 -2.25
N THR A 86 -13.84 2.84 -3.56
CA THR A 86 -12.48 2.76 -4.10
C THR A 86 -11.67 3.99 -3.69
N ARG A 87 -12.25 5.19 -3.70
CA ARG A 87 -11.54 6.40 -3.22
C ARG A 87 -11.09 6.25 -1.78
N ASN A 88 -11.96 5.80 -0.88
CA ASN A 88 -11.65 5.62 0.53
C ASN A 88 -10.47 4.64 0.74
N TYR A 89 -10.44 3.50 0.04
CA TYR A 89 -9.30 2.58 0.12
C TYR A 89 -7.98 3.24 -0.27
N PHE A 90 -7.98 4.06 -1.33
CA PHE A 90 -6.78 4.77 -1.76
C PHE A 90 -6.39 5.93 -0.83
N GLU A 91 -7.36 6.64 -0.26
CA GLU A 91 -7.09 7.68 0.74
C GLU A 91 -6.43 7.08 1.99
N ASN A 92 -6.96 5.95 2.49
CA ASN A 92 -6.36 5.24 3.63
C ASN A 92 -4.94 4.74 3.31
N LEU A 93 -4.74 4.18 2.11
CA LEU A 93 -3.42 3.72 1.67
C LEU A 93 -2.41 4.87 1.62
N VAL A 94 -2.76 5.99 0.99
CA VAL A 94 -1.87 7.15 0.90
C VAL A 94 -1.60 7.74 2.28
N GLN A 95 -2.63 7.88 3.12
CA GLN A 95 -2.47 8.40 4.48
C GLN A 95 -1.54 7.51 5.33
N ALA A 96 -1.66 6.19 5.22
CA ALA A 96 -0.78 5.26 5.92
C ALA A 96 0.69 5.36 5.43
N LEU A 97 0.90 5.58 4.13
CA LEU A 97 2.22 5.81 3.56
C LEU A 97 2.82 7.15 4.01
N GLU A 98 2.03 8.23 4.01
CA GLU A 98 2.44 9.54 4.51
C GLU A 98 2.79 9.51 6.01
N ALA A 99 2.09 8.69 6.79
CA ALA A 99 2.37 8.43 8.20
C ALA A 99 3.53 7.44 8.42
N GLY A 100 4.21 6.98 7.38
CA GLY A 100 5.36 6.07 7.50
C GLY A 100 5.03 4.68 8.06
N LEU A 101 3.76 4.26 7.92
CA LEU A 101 3.22 2.98 8.40
C LEU A 101 3.39 2.80 9.93
N GLU A 102 3.27 3.88 10.70
CA GLU A 102 3.46 3.85 12.17
C GLU A 102 2.36 3.10 12.93
N ASP A 103 1.15 2.97 12.35
CA ASP A 103 0.00 2.27 12.96
C ASP A 103 0.27 0.79 13.27
N VAL A 104 1.28 0.22 12.63
CA VAL A 104 1.80 -1.14 12.88
C VAL A 104 2.27 -1.34 14.33
N ARG A 105 2.69 -0.26 15.02
CA ARG A 105 3.14 -0.36 16.42
C ARG A 105 1.98 -0.46 17.42
N ALA A 106 0.76 -0.06 17.05
CA ALA A 106 -0.38 -0.06 17.97
C ALA A 106 -0.97 -1.46 18.22
N THR A 107 -0.82 -2.39 17.27
CA THR A 107 -1.37 -3.75 17.36
C THR A 107 -0.41 -4.75 18.01
N GLY A 108 0.90 -4.51 17.97
CA GLY A 108 1.91 -5.37 18.63
C GLY A 108 2.04 -5.18 20.15
N GLN A 109 1.52 -4.08 20.71
CA GLN A 109 1.60 -3.77 22.15
C GLN A 109 0.26 -3.92 22.89
N ALA A 110 -0.81 -4.29 22.17
CA ALA A 110 -2.15 -4.46 22.75
C ALA A 110 -2.51 -5.92 23.11
N ALA A 111 -1.59 -6.88 22.95
CA ALA A 111 -1.76 -8.28 23.40
C ALA A 111 -1.27 -8.52 24.84
N GLY A 112 -1.25 -7.47 25.67
CA GLY A 112 -0.79 -7.48 27.06
C GLY A 112 -1.79 -6.86 28.03
N THR A 113 -3.09 -6.90 27.78
CA THR A 113 -4.09 -6.61 28.84
C THR A 113 -4.33 -7.87 29.66
N SER A 114 -3.42 -8.16 30.58
CA SER A 114 -3.76 -8.96 31.75
C SER A 114 -4.67 -8.14 32.65
N SER A 115 -5.85 -8.68 32.89
CA SER A 115 -6.68 -8.44 34.06
C SER A 115 -5.85 -8.21 35.34
N THR A 116 -6.10 -7.14 36.08
CA THR A 116 -5.86 -7.18 37.53
C THR A 116 -6.76 -6.21 38.28
N ALA A 117 -7.67 -6.78 39.07
CA ALA A 117 -8.22 -6.13 40.25
C ALA A 117 -7.23 -6.29 41.42
N THR A 118 -6.94 -5.17 42.08
CA THR A 118 -6.62 -4.98 43.51
C THR A 118 -5.87 -6.06 44.30
N SER A 119 -4.70 -5.71 44.86
CA SER A 119 -4.49 -5.60 46.32
C SER A 119 -3.03 -5.29 46.70
N SER A 120 -2.92 -4.62 47.84
CA SER A 120 -1.78 -3.89 48.40
C SER A 120 -0.58 -4.76 48.83
N LYS A 121 0.65 -4.23 48.73
CA LYS A 121 1.65 -4.19 49.83
C LYS A 121 2.91 -3.38 49.48
N LYS A 122 3.53 -2.94 50.57
CA LYS A 122 4.51 -1.87 50.80
C LYS A 122 5.95 -2.37 50.61
N GLY A 123 6.89 -1.51 50.20
CA GLY A 123 8.32 -1.75 50.36
C GLY A 123 9.20 -0.93 49.41
N GLY A 124 9.89 0.08 49.93
CA GLY A 124 10.83 0.91 49.15
C GLY A 124 12.21 0.29 48.98
N THR A 125 13.01 0.81 48.04
CA THR A 125 14.35 1.41 48.25
C THR A 125 15.08 1.68 46.92
N LYS A 126 15.69 2.87 46.86
CA LYS A 126 16.91 3.33 46.16
C LYS A 126 17.45 2.63 44.90
N SER A 127 17.65 3.47 43.87
CA SER A 127 18.90 3.70 43.11
C SER A 127 19.48 2.57 42.25
N LYS A 128 19.72 2.83 40.94
CA LYS A 128 21.05 3.16 40.37
C LYS A 128 21.11 3.01 38.82
N LYS A 129 21.63 4.08 38.21
CA LYS A 129 22.18 4.31 36.87
C LYS A 129 23.00 3.16 36.22
N LYS A 130 22.84 2.95 34.90
CA LYS A 130 23.86 2.65 33.85
C LYS A 130 23.14 2.41 32.50
N GLN A 131 23.27 3.20 31.43
CA GLN A 131 24.39 3.50 30.50
C GLN A 131 24.89 2.34 29.62
N HIS A 132 24.72 2.57 28.30
CA HIS A 132 25.45 2.14 27.09
C HIS A 132 25.62 0.64 26.78
N THR A 133 25.32 0.24 25.53
CA THR A 133 26.29 -0.22 24.51
C THR A 133 25.58 -0.68 23.23
N ALA A 134 25.74 0.07 22.13
CA ALA A 134 26.12 -0.48 20.82
C ALA A 134 27.67 -0.44 20.76
N PRO A 135 28.39 -1.09 19.82
CA PRO A 135 27.95 -1.68 18.55
C PRO A 135 28.46 -3.11 18.32
N SER A 136 27.96 -3.80 17.30
CA SER A 136 28.70 -4.93 16.72
C SER A 136 28.50 -4.98 15.21
N SER A 137 29.64 -4.96 14.54
CA SER A 137 29.94 -5.22 13.13
C SER A 137 29.40 -6.56 12.63
N ASP A 138 28.95 -6.63 11.37
CA ASP A 138 29.72 -7.31 10.31
C ASP A 138 28.98 -7.35 8.96
N HIS A 139 29.79 -7.34 7.90
CA HIS A 139 29.49 -7.33 6.45
C HIS A 139 29.48 -5.95 5.76
N THR A 140 30.70 -5.51 5.44
CA THR A 140 30.96 -4.54 4.38
C THR A 140 30.59 -5.16 3.02
N ASP A 141 29.40 -4.84 2.53
CA ASP A 141 29.16 -4.84 1.10
C ASP A 141 29.89 -3.59 0.56
N ASP A 142 31.14 -3.78 0.10
CA ASP A 142 32.02 -2.71 -0.38
C ASP A 142 31.55 -2.12 -1.73
N GLY A 143 30.26 -1.82 -1.87
CA GLY A 143 29.66 -1.17 -3.02
C GLY A 143 29.73 0.35 -2.95
N TRP A 144 29.56 1.02 -4.09
CA TRP A 144 29.45 2.48 -4.17
C TRP A 144 28.04 2.90 -4.61
N PRO A 145 27.39 3.86 -3.90
CA PRO A 145 26.07 4.34 -4.28
C PRO A 145 26.18 5.27 -5.49
N CYS A 146 25.35 5.05 -6.51
CA CYS A 146 25.27 5.96 -7.65
C CYS A 146 24.68 7.31 -7.24
N GLU A 147 25.37 8.41 -7.51
CA GLU A 147 24.86 9.76 -7.21
C GLU A 147 23.57 10.14 -7.96
N ARG A 148 23.22 9.43 -9.05
CA ARG A 148 22.04 9.76 -9.87
C ARG A 148 20.81 8.96 -9.48
N CYS A 149 20.96 7.66 -9.28
CA CYS A 149 19.82 6.76 -9.01
C CYS A 149 19.94 6.00 -7.68
N THR A 150 20.95 6.29 -6.86
CA THR A 150 21.21 5.67 -5.54
C THR A 150 21.46 4.17 -5.53
N PHE A 151 21.50 3.52 -6.69
CA PHE A 151 21.79 2.10 -6.82
C PHE A 151 23.19 1.78 -6.28
N LEU A 152 23.30 0.74 -5.44
CA LEU A 152 24.55 0.28 -4.86
C LEU A 152 25.28 -0.63 -5.87
N ASN A 153 26.35 -0.11 -6.47
CA ASN A 153 27.12 -0.81 -7.49
C ASN A 153 28.28 -1.59 -6.85
N PRO A 154 28.66 -2.76 -7.40
CA PRO A 154 29.86 -3.46 -6.97
C PRO A 154 31.12 -2.58 -7.08
N PRO A 155 32.16 -2.81 -6.26
CA PRO A 155 33.41 -2.04 -6.32
C PRO A 155 34.18 -2.24 -7.64
N THR A 156 33.87 -3.31 -8.38
CA THR A 156 34.53 -3.72 -9.62
C THR A 156 34.05 -2.96 -10.86
N VAL A 157 32.96 -2.19 -10.78
CA VAL A 157 32.40 -1.44 -11.92
C VAL A 157 32.59 0.07 -11.73
N ASP A 158 32.97 0.75 -12.81
CA ASP A 158 33.17 2.21 -12.84
C ASP A 158 31.98 2.98 -13.42
N ALA A 159 30.92 2.28 -13.83
CA ALA A 159 29.67 2.88 -14.28
C ALA A 159 28.48 2.20 -13.59
N CYS A 160 27.41 2.95 -13.38
CA CYS A 160 26.23 2.43 -12.71
C CYS A 160 25.50 1.40 -13.60
N SER A 161 25.24 0.21 -13.07
CA SER A 161 24.55 -0.88 -13.79
C SER A 161 23.11 -0.55 -14.19
N VAL A 162 22.51 0.48 -13.59
CA VAL A 162 21.10 0.89 -13.83
C VAL A 162 21.00 2.08 -14.77
N CYS A 163 21.86 3.09 -14.59
CA CYS A 163 21.73 4.37 -15.29
C CYS A 163 22.96 4.78 -16.09
N GLU A 164 23.98 3.91 -16.15
CA GLU A 164 25.23 4.06 -16.93
C GLU A 164 26.07 5.29 -16.57
N LYS A 165 25.71 6.04 -15.52
CA LYS A 165 26.50 7.16 -15.03
C LYS A 165 27.84 6.64 -14.48
N SER A 166 28.93 7.29 -14.90
CA SER A 166 30.28 7.08 -14.35
C SER A 166 30.32 7.29 -12.83
N ARG A 167 31.18 6.51 -12.17
CA ARG A 167 31.48 6.64 -10.73
C ARG A 167 32.18 7.96 -10.39
N TYR A 168 32.95 8.50 -11.34
CA TYR A 168 33.68 9.78 -11.26
C TYR A 168 33.21 10.75 -12.34
#